data_AF-A0A0F8CUW4-F1
#
_entry.id   AF-A0A0F8CUW4-F1
#
_cell.length_a   1.000
_cell.length_b   1.000
_cell.length_c   1.000
_cell.angle_alpha   90.00
_cell.angle_beta   90.00
_cell.angle_gamma   90.00
#
_symmetry.space_group_name_H-M   'P 1'
#
loop_
_entity.id
_entity.type
_entity.pdbx_description
1 polymer ?
#
loop_
_entity_poly.entity_id
_entity_poly.type
_entity_poly.pdbx_seq_one_letter_code
_entity_poly.pdbx_strand_id
1 'polypeptide(L)'
;MTTIFDGTNWGQWDANFILQLQAEKLQYLLTESPMEGVERDVTTSEEIKKQKDEDLAKRILELSLSRFFRVMVKDTKTLKEAYDKLKKACPVDTIDETFEDMDKIRQNPLRKDATILQNWMYFQTVCNEYVEGSDEDETIVFRIFLWLLPQEYREVAKMCCREKTKPDEAIKQLEMIRRAKPDSQAKYNKAKSKCFNCGKEGHLKTECWSKKKTSTKQKANQATEEKPSRDKTDS
;
A
#
# COMPACT_ATOMS: atom_id res chain seq x y z
N MET A 1 -5.47 19.32 -27.95
CA MET A 1 -4.93 20.61 -27.47
C MET A 1 -3.56 20.28 -26.90
N THR A 2 -2.48 20.81 -27.47
CA THR A 2 -1.11 20.46 -27.02
C THR A 2 -0.85 21.09 -25.66
N THR A 3 -0.64 20.28 -24.63
CA THR A 3 -0.22 20.77 -23.30
C THR A 3 1.16 21.39 -23.43
N ILE A 4 1.30 22.62 -22.94
CA ILE A 4 2.60 23.31 -22.89
C ILE A 4 3.27 23.00 -21.57
N PHE A 5 4.51 22.52 -21.63
CA PHE A 5 5.35 22.26 -20.46
C PHE A 5 5.87 23.55 -19.85
N ASP A 6 5.60 23.75 -18.56
CA ASP A 6 5.99 24.95 -17.81
C ASP A 6 6.82 24.67 -16.55
N GLY A 7 7.17 23.41 -16.31
CA GLY A 7 7.98 23.01 -15.15
C GLY A 7 7.17 22.44 -13.99
N THR A 8 5.87 22.79 -13.89
CA THR A 8 4.99 22.36 -12.78
C THR A 8 4.09 21.19 -13.15
N ASN A 9 3.95 20.93 -14.45
CA ASN A 9 2.99 19.99 -15.00
C ASN A 9 3.64 18.76 -15.65
N TRP A 10 4.81 18.32 -15.15
CA TRP A 10 5.60 17.23 -15.74
C TRP A 10 4.75 15.99 -16.04
N GLY A 11 4.00 15.47 -15.06
CA GLY A 11 3.21 14.25 -15.25
C GLY A 11 2.16 14.36 -16.37
N GLN A 12 1.41 15.47 -16.42
CA GLN A 12 0.41 15.69 -17.46
C GLN A 12 1.05 15.91 -18.84
N TRP A 13 2.12 16.69 -18.90
CA TRP A 13 2.82 16.96 -20.13
C TRP A 13 3.49 15.71 -20.69
N ASP A 14 4.19 14.95 -19.84
CA ASP A 14 4.88 13.71 -20.21
C ASP A 14 3.90 12.70 -20.81
N ALA A 15 2.78 12.44 -20.13
CA ALA A 15 1.75 11.53 -20.64
C ALA A 15 1.26 11.96 -22.04
N ASN A 16 0.96 13.24 -22.24
CA ASN A 16 0.49 13.76 -23.52
C ASN A 16 1.58 13.73 -24.61
N PHE A 17 2.82 14.04 -24.25
CA PHE A 17 3.95 14.04 -25.16
C PHE A 17 4.27 12.62 -25.63
N ILE A 18 4.29 11.64 -24.72
CA ILE A 18 4.49 10.22 -25.05
C ILE A 18 3.37 9.70 -25.95
N LEU A 19 2.10 10.03 -25.67
CA LEU A 19 0.98 9.66 -26.52
C LEU A 19 1.12 10.25 -27.93
N GLN A 20 1.61 11.49 -28.06
CA GLN A 20 1.83 12.13 -29.35
C GLN A 20 2.96 11.44 -30.13
N LEU A 21 4.08 11.09 -29.46
CA LEU A 21 5.15 10.32 -30.09
C LEU A 21 4.69 8.92 -30.52
N GLN A 22 3.83 8.27 -29.74
CA GLN A 22 3.24 6.98 -30.11
C GLN A 22 2.36 7.07 -31.35
N ALA A 23 1.52 8.11 -31.44
CA ALA A 23 0.67 8.34 -32.60
C ALA A 23 1.50 8.52 -33.89
N GLU A 24 2.65 9.18 -33.79
CA GLU A 24 3.60 9.38 -34.89
C GLU A 24 4.59 8.21 -35.07
N LYS A 25 4.52 7.17 -34.24
CA LYS A 25 5.44 6.02 -34.21
C LYS A 25 6.91 6.39 -33.94
N LEU A 26 7.13 7.47 -33.19
CA LEU A 26 8.44 8.03 -32.86
C LEU A 26 8.95 7.66 -31.46
N GLN A 27 8.14 6.98 -30.63
CA GLN A 27 8.48 6.66 -29.23
C GLN A 27 9.80 5.89 -29.09
N TYR A 28 10.19 5.10 -30.10
CA TYR A 28 11.45 4.34 -30.11
C TYR A 28 12.70 5.23 -29.98
N LEU A 29 12.60 6.52 -30.31
CA LEU A 29 13.69 7.49 -30.15
C LEU A 29 14.03 7.79 -28.68
N LEU A 30 13.13 7.45 -27.74
CA LEU A 30 13.36 7.61 -26.29
C LEU A 30 13.99 6.37 -25.63
N THR A 31 13.90 5.21 -26.28
CA THR A 31 14.48 3.96 -25.76
C THR A 31 15.95 3.84 -26.15
N GLU A 32 16.79 3.29 -25.27
CA GLU A 32 18.13 2.86 -25.65
C GLU A 32 18.01 1.81 -26.75
N SER A 33 18.69 2.04 -27.87
CA SER A 33 18.70 1.10 -28.97
C SER A 33 19.38 -0.18 -28.47
N PRO A 34 18.75 -1.37 -28.54
CA PRO A 34 19.35 -2.63 -28.06
C PRO A 34 20.64 -3.06 -28.80
N MET A 35 21.14 -2.24 -29.72
CA MET A 35 22.23 -2.54 -30.63
C MET A 35 23.28 -1.42 -30.68
N GLU A 36 23.51 -0.71 -29.57
CA GLU A 36 24.78 0.01 -29.40
C GLU A 36 25.91 -1.02 -29.23
N GLY A 37 26.59 -1.36 -30.34
CA GLY A 37 27.76 -2.25 -30.33
C GLY A 37 27.71 -3.45 -31.29
N VAL A 38 26.62 -3.66 -32.02
CA VAL A 38 26.59 -4.64 -33.13
C VAL A 38 26.83 -3.87 -34.43
N GLU A 39 28.04 -3.99 -34.99
CA GLU A 39 28.35 -3.55 -36.36
C GLU A 39 27.44 -4.29 -37.33
N ARG A 40 26.31 -3.68 -37.67
CA ARG A 40 25.58 -3.99 -38.90
C ARG A 40 25.85 -2.84 -39.86
N ASP A 41 26.00 -3.18 -41.15
CA ASP A 41 25.93 -2.20 -42.23
C ASP A 41 24.55 -1.53 -42.15
N VAL A 42 24.47 -0.43 -41.41
CA VAL A 42 23.28 0.42 -41.40
C VAL A 42 23.22 1.04 -42.78
N THR A 43 22.14 0.76 -43.50
CA THR A 43 22.01 1.31 -44.85
C THR A 43 21.81 2.82 -44.75
N THR A 44 22.39 3.60 -45.66
CA THR A 44 22.25 5.07 -45.69
C THR A 44 20.77 5.50 -45.68
N SER A 45 19.86 4.66 -46.20
CA SER A 45 18.42 4.88 -46.13
C SER A 45 17.83 4.84 -44.72
N GLU A 46 18.34 3.98 -43.83
CA GLU A 46 17.87 3.87 -42.45
C GLU A 46 18.34 5.05 -41.59
N GLU A 47 19.57 5.53 -41.80
CA GLU A 47 20.09 6.74 -41.15
C GLU A 47 19.32 7.99 -41.56
N ILE A 48 19.05 8.14 -42.87
CA ILE A 48 18.24 9.25 -43.39
C ILE A 48 16.83 9.22 -42.78
N LYS A 49 16.23 8.03 -42.65
CA LYS A 49 14.92 7.89 -42.02
C LYS A 49 14.98 8.29 -40.55
N LYS A 50 15.94 7.77 -39.79
CA LYS A 50 16.12 8.11 -38.37
C LYS A 50 16.30 9.61 -38.16
N GLN A 51 17.07 10.27 -39.02
CA GLN A 51 17.26 11.72 -38.93
C GLN A 51 15.96 12.49 -39.18
N LYS A 52 15.14 12.07 -40.15
CA LYS A 52 13.82 12.68 -40.39
C LYS A 52 12.88 12.50 -39.19
N ASP A 53 12.92 11.32 -38.58
CA ASP A 53 12.12 10.99 -37.40
C ASP A 53 12.56 11.83 -36.18
N GLU A 54 13.88 12.01 -35.98
CA GLU A 54 14.46 12.93 -34.99
C GLU A 54 14.01 14.38 -35.22
N ASP A 55 14.10 14.88 -36.45
CA ASP A 55 13.70 16.25 -36.78
C ASP A 55 12.20 16.49 -36.52
N LEU A 56 11.36 15.50 -36.83
CA LEU A 56 9.93 15.56 -36.54
C LEU A 56 9.66 15.55 -35.04
N ALA A 57 10.30 14.64 -34.30
CA ALA A 57 10.11 14.53 -32.87
C ALA A 57 10.59 15.79 -32.12
N LYS A 58 11.71 16.39 -32.55
CA LYS A 58 12.19 17.66 -32.00
C LYS A 58 11.22 18.81 -32.25
N ARG A 59 10.60 18.89 -33.43
CA ARG A 59 9.54 19.88 -33.68
C ARG A 59 8.34 19.70 -32.76
N ILE A 60 7.90 18.46 -32.56
CA ILE A 60 6.81 18.14 -31.63
C ILE A 60 7.18 18.58 -30.22
N LEU A 61 8.40 18.23 -29.77
CA LEU A 61 8.94 18.64 -28.48
C LEU A 61 8.89 20.17 -28.35
N GLU A 62 9.54 20.91 -29.25
CA GLU A 62 9.60 22.37 -29.22
C GLU A 62 8.22 23.02 -29.12
N LEU A 63 7.24 22.57 -29.92
CA LEU A 63 5.88 23.10 -29.88
C LEU A 63 5.20 22.89 -28.52
N SER A 64 5.55 21.82 -27.83
CA SER A 64 5.02 21.47 -26.51
C SER A 64 5.77 22.11 -25.34
N LEU A 65 6.85 22.86 -25.57
CA LEU A 65 7.63 23.50 -24.50
C LEU A 65 7.33 25.00 -24.37
N SER A 66 7.35 25.53 -23.15
CA SER A 66 7.42 26.97 -22.93
C SER A 66 8.79 27.54 -23.36
N ARG A 67 8.87 28.88 -23.50
CA ARG A 67 10.08 29.56 -23.98
C ARG A 67 11.35 29.19 -23.19
N PHE A 68 11.24 29.11 -21.87
CA PHE A 68 12.39 28.79 -21.01
C PHE A 68 12.96 27.39 -21.31
N PHE A 69 12.08 26.38 -21.36
CA PHE A 69 12.51 25.00 -21.62
C PHE A 69 12.96 24.77 -23.06
N ARG A 70 12.41 25.49 -24.04
CA ARG A 70 12.96 25.49 -25.42
C ARG A 70 14.42 25.92 -25.44
N VAL A 71 14.76 27.00 -24.74
CA VAL A 71 16.15 27.47 -24.63
C VAL A 71 17.02 26.43 -23.92
N MET A 72 16.48 25.75 -22.90
CA MET A 72 17.20 24.73 -22.13
C MET A 72 17.63 23.53 -22.99
N VAL A 73 16.80 23.08 -23.93
CA VAL A 73 17.08 21.89 -24.76
C VAL A 73 17.62 22.19 -26.14
N LYS A 74 17.73 23.47 -26.53
CA LYS A 74 18.21 23.91 -27.86
C LYS A 74 19.46 23.17 -28.35
N ASP A 75 20.44 22.99 -27.48
CA ASP A 75 21.77 22.46 -27.86
C ASP A 75 21.84 20.92 -27.84
N THR A 76 20.72 20.23 -27.68
CA THR A 76 20.66 18.76 -27.61
C THR A 76 20.65 18.12 -29.00
N LYS A 77 21.44 17.05 -29.16
CA LYS A 77 21.63 16.38 -30.45
C LYS A 77 20.51 15.40 -30.77
N THR A 78 19.94 14.75 -29.76
CA THR A 78 18.87 13.77 -29.93
C THR A 78 17.64 14.15 -29.13
N LEU A 79 16.48 13.61 -29.52
CA LEU A 79 15.26 13.71 -28.74
C LEU A 79 15.44 13.19 -27.31
N LYS A 80 16.14 12.05 -27.16
CA LYS A 80 16.42 11.43 -25.86
C LYS A 80 17.21 12.35 -24.94
N GLU A 81 18.28 12.97 -25.44
CA GLU A 81 19.07 13.93 -24.66
C GLU A 81 18.21 15.12 -24.19
N ALA A 82 17.34 15.64 -25.06
CA ALA A 82 16.40 16.71 -24.73
C ALA A 82 15.43 16.29 -23.62
N TYR A 83 14.80 15.12 -23.80
CA TYR A 83 13.84 14.56 -22.85
C TYR A 83 14.48 14.27 -21.48
N ASP A 84 15.64 13.61 -21.46
CA ASP A 84 16.37 13.30 -20.22
C ASP A 84 16.80 14.58 -19.49
N LYS A 85 17.17 15.64 -20.23
CA LYS A 85 17.52 16.94 -19.65
C LYS A 85 16.31 17.61 -19.01
N LEU A 86 15.15 17.56 -19.64
CA LEU A 86 13.91 18.09 -19.06
C LEU A 86 13.50 17.29 -17.83
N LYS A 87 13.55 15.95 -17.91
CA LYS A 87 13.25 15.05 -16.78
C LYS A 87 14.12 15.35 -15.56
N LYS A 88 15.41 15.61 -15.77
CA LYS A 88 16.34 16.02 -14.70
C LYS A 88 16.08 17.42 -14.16
N ALA A 89 15.56 18.33 -14.98
CA ALA A 89 15.25 19.69 -14.57
C ALA A 89 13.95 19.78 -13.75
N CYS A 90 13.14 18.72 -13.75
CA CYS A 90 11.91 18.64 -12.98
C CYS A 90 12.15 17.95 -11.63
N PRO A 91 11.64 18.51 -10.52
CA PRO A 91 11.53 17.74 -9.30
C PRO A 91 10.59 16.55 -9.54
N VAL A 92 10.96 15.37 -9.04
CA VAL A 92 10.04 14.23 -8.97
C VAL A 92 8.88 14.68 -8.09
N ASP A 93 7.66 14.63 -8.63
CA ASP A 93 6.46 14.84 -7.83
C ASP A 93 6.28 13.59 -6.95
N THR A 94 6.75 13.69 -5.70
CA THR A 94 6.66 12.60 -4.73
C THR A 94 5.33 12.62 -3.98
N ILE A 95 4.46 13.62 -4.21
CA ILE A 95 3.25 13.81 -3.40
C ILE A 95 2.41 12.52 -3.37
N ASP A 96 2.17 11.91 -4.53
CA ASP A 96 1.41 10.65 -4.59
C ASP A 96 2.07 9.53 -3.76
N GLU A 97 3.40 9.37 -3.86
CA GLU A 97 4.17 8.39 -3.06
C GLU A 97 4.03 8.67 -1.55
N THR A 98 4.09 9.95 -1.15
CA THR A 98 3.92 10.35 0.25
C THR A 98 2.53 10.00 0.79
N PHE A 99 1.49 10.21 -0.02
CA PHE A 99 0.10 9.89 0.36
C PHE A 99 -0.10 8.37 0.46
N GLU A 100 0.51 7.59 -0.44
CA GLU A 100 0.48 6.14 -0.38
C GLU A 100 1.13 5.61 0.91
N ASP A 101 2.27 6.15 1.31
CA ASP A 101 2.97 5.70 2.53
C ASP A 101 2.18 6.04 3.80
N MET A 102 1.57 7.23 3.86
CA MET A 102 0.68 7.59 4.96
C MET A 102 -0.59 6.74 4.97
N ASP A 103 -1.15 6.37 3.81
CA ASP A 103 -2.33 5.51 3.74
C ASP A 103 -2.01 4.08 4.21
N LYS A 104 -0.85 3.52 3.84
CA LYS A 104 -0.38 2.22 4.36
C LYS A 104 -0.31 2.21 5.88
N ILE A 105 0.25 3.25 6.48
CA ILE A 105 0.33 3.42 7.94
C ILE A 105 -1.07 3.50 8.56
N ARG A 106 -1.96 4.29 7.97
CA ARG A 106 -3.33 4.44 8.46
C ARG A 106 -4.10 3.11 8.42
N GLN A 107 -3.94 2.33 7.36
CA GLN A 107 -4.59 1.04 7.20
C GLN A 107 -4.02 -0.03 8.16
N ASN A 108 -2.70 -0.03 8.35
CA ASN A 108 -2.03 -1.01 9.21
C ASN A 108 -0.97 -0.36 10.12
N PRO A 109 -1.41 0.30 11.20
CA PRO A 109 -0.54 1.11 12.05
C PRO A 109 0.46 0.28 12.89
N LEU A 110 0.21 -1.03 13.04
CA LEU A 110 1.10 -1.95 13.76
C LEU A 110 1.51 -3.12 12.86
N ARG A 111 2.79 -3.19 12.52
CA ARG A 111 3.40 -4.33 11.83
C ARG A 111 3.41 -5.55 12.76
N LYS A 112 3.01 -6.71 12.24
CA LYS A 112 2.76 -7.94 13.01
C LYS A 112 3.99 -8.44 13.78
N ASP A 113 5.17 -8.34 13.18
CA ASP A 113 6.42 -8.88 13.74
C ASP A 113 7.29 -7.81 14.41
N ALA A 114 6.69 -6.66 14.78
CA ALA A 114 7.38 -5.53 15.39
C ALA A 114 6.89 -5.24 16.81
N THR A 115 7.79 -4.72 17.66
CA THR A 115 7.45 -4.16 18.96
C THR A 115 6.71 -2.83 18.81
N ILE A 116 6.07 -2.32 19.88
CA ILE A 116 5.48 -0.98 19.84
C ILE A 116 6.55 0.08 19.55
N LEU A 117 7.74 -0.05 20.13
CA LEU A 117 8.86 0.85 19.86
C LEU A 117 9.26 0.86 18.38
N GLN A 118 9.39 -0.31 17.75
CA GLN A 118 9.73 -0.41 16.33
C GLN A 118 8.64 0.15 15.40
N ASN A 119 7.37 0.04 15.79
CA ASN A 119 6.27 0.66 15.05
C ASN A 119 6.27 2.18 15.24
N TRP A 120 6.51 2.67 16.45
CA TRP A 120 6.66 4.10 16.73
C TRP A 120 7.83 4.72 15.95
N MET A 121 9.02 4.12 16.01
CA MET A 121 10.19 4.64 15.28
C MET A 121 9.94 4.71 13.78
N TYR A 122 9.30 3.69 13.21
CA TYR A 122 8.93 3.69 11.79
C TYR A 122 7.94 4.80 11.46
N PHE A 123 6.87 4.94 12.25
CA PHE A 123 5.88 6.00 12.08
C PHE A 123 6.53 7.39 12.17
N GLN A 124 7.37 7.61 13.18
CA GLN A 124 8.09 8.84 13.39
C GLN A 124 9.03 9.16 12.23
N THR A 125 9.78 8.18 11.71
CA THR A 125 10.65 8.38 10.54
C THR A 125 9.84 8.84 9.33
N VAL A 126 8.71 8.20 9.04
CA VAL A 126 7.85 8.58 7.91
C VAL A 126 7.29 9.99 8.12
N CYS A 127 6.83 10.35 9.32
CA CYS A 127 6.34 11.71 9.57
C CYS A 127 7.44 12.78 9.53
N ASN A 128 8.66 12.47 9.98
CA ASN A 128 9.78 13.41 10.02
C ASN A 128 10.32 13.78 8.62
N GLU A 129 9.95 13.03 7.57
CA GLU A 129 10.20 13.48 6.20
C GLU A 129 9.41 14.76 5.84
N TYR A 130 8.36 15.07 6.61
CA TYR A 130 7.39 16.13 6.29
C TYR A 130 7.25 17.21 7.37
N VAL A 131 7.84 17.00 8.56
CA VAL A 131 7.71 17.90 9.70
C VAL A 131 9.09 18.40 10.11
N GLU A 132 9.22 19.71 10.35
CA GLU A 132 10.46 20.30 10.86
C GLU A 132 10.77 19.72 12.26
N GLY A 133 12.03 19.47 12.57
CA GLY A 133 12.42 18.65 13.73
C GLY A 133 12.39 19.40 15.06
N SER A 134 11.21 19.83 15.54
CA SER A 134 11.05 20.40 16.89
C SER A 134 10.47 19.40 17.91
N ASP A 135 10.67 19.66 19.21
CA ASP A 135 10.10 18.84 20.29
C ASP A 135 8.54 18.89 20.32
N GLU A 136 7.97 20.01 19.88
CA GLU A 136 6.51 20.18 19.77
C GLU A 136 5.95 19.30 18.65
N ASP A 137 6.69 19.19 17.55
CA ASP A 137 6.37 18.34 16.42
C ASP A 137 6.40 16.86 16.79
N GLU A 138 7.42 16.39 17.52
CA GLU A 138 7.47 15.01 18.01
C GLU A 138 6.25 14.67 18.90
N THR A 139 5.84 15.60 19.76
CA THR A 139 4.67 15.42 20.63
C THR A 139 3.38 15.28 19.83
N ILE A 140 3.22 16.08 18.77
CA ILE A 140 2.06 16.02 17.87
C ILE A 140 2.05 14.70 17.10
N VAL A 141 3.19 14.33 16.50
CA VAL A 141 3.36 13.07 15.76
C VAL A 141 3.05 11.87 16.66
N PHE A 142 3.51 11.89 17.92
CA PHE A 142 3.22 10.81 18.87
C PHE A 142 1.73 10.69 19.19
N ARG A 143 1.00 11.80 19.30
CA ARG A 143 -0.46 11.76 19.51
C ARG A 143 -1.20 11.17 18.30
N ILE A 144 -0.77 11.50 17.10
CA ILE A 144 -1.34 10.92 15.87
C ILE A 144 -1.12 9.40 15.89
N PHE A 145 0.09 8.95 16.22
CA PHE A 145 0.39 7.53 16.38
C PHE A 145 -0.57 6.85 17.37
N LEU A 146 -0.78 7.45 18.56
CA LEU A 146 -1.72 6.93 19.56
C LEU A 146 -3.17 6.84 19.06
N TRP A 147 -3.61 7.78 18.23
CA TRP A 147 -4.97 7.78 17.67
C TRP A 147 -5.18 6.72 16.59
N LEU A 148 -4.12 6.35 15.88
CA LEU A 148 -4.17 5.30 14.87
C LEU A 148 -4.12 3.90 15.49
N LEU A 149 -3.74 3.75 16.76
CA LEU A 149 -3.63 2.44 17.37
C LEU A 149 -4.96 1.64 17.34
N PRO A 150 -4.88 0.31 17.16
CA PRO A 150 -6.05 -0.57 17.22
C PRO A 150 -6.85 -0.42 18.52
N GLN A 151 -8.13 -0.81 18.45
CA GLN A 151 -9.11 -0.65 19.54
C GLN A 151 -8.63 -1.21 20.89
N GLU A 152 -7.84 -2.30 20.90
CA GLU A 152 -7.32 -2.90 22.13
C GLU A 152 -6.38 -1.98 22.93
N TYR A 153 -5.74 -0.98 22.30
CA TYR A 153 -4.84 -0.04 22.96
C TYR A 153 -5.55 1.24 23.41
N ARG A 154 -6.83 1.41 23.06
CA ARG A 154 -7.54 2.70 23.12
C ARG A 154 -7.57 3.33 24.51
N GLU A 155 -7.80 2.54 25.55
CA GLU A 155 -7.90 3.08 26.92
C GLU A 155 -6.54 3.57 27.43
N VAL A 156 -5.46 2.83 27.17
CA VAL A 156 -4.10 3.27 27.51
C VAL A 156 -3.71 4.49 26.68
N ALA A 157 -4.00 4.50 25.37
CA ALA A 157 -3.75 5.66 24.52
C ALA A 157 -4.46 6.93 25.03
N LYS A 158 -5.72 6.83 25.46
CA LYS A 158 -6.46 7.95 26.07
C LYS A 158 -5.82 8.42 27.37
N MET A 159 -5.38 7.51 28.24
CA MET A 159 -4.69 7.88 29.47
C MET A 159 -3.39 8.62 29.16
N CYS A 160 -2.56 8.08 28.27
CA CYS A 160 -1.31 8.73 27.85
C CYS A 160 -1.53 10.14 27.29
N CYS A 161 -2.59 10.33 26.48
CA CYS A 161 -2.97 11.64 25.96
C CYS A 161 -3.39 12.63 27.06
N ARG A 162 -4.20 12.18 28.05
CA ARG A 162 -4.69 13.03 29.15
C ARG A 162 -3.56 13.45 30.09
N GLU A 163 -2.67 12.52 30.40
CA GLU A 163 -1.56 12.72 31.32
C GLU A 163 -0.34 13.37 30.65
N LYS A 164 -0.40 13.57 29.32
CA LYS A 164 0.73 14.06 28.51
C LYS A 164 1.99 13.21 28.75
N THR A 165 1.82 11.89 28.82
CA THR A 165 2.90 10.94 29.05
C THR A 165 3.94 11.04 27.93
N LYS A 166 5.23 11.02 28.28
CA LYS A 166 6.33 11.02 27.31
C LYS A 166 6.29 9.76 26.43
N PRO A 167 6.74 9.81 25.17
CA PRO A 167 6.73 8.68 24.25
C PRO A 167 7.32 7.41 24.85
N ASP A 168 8.51 7.48 25.46
CA ASP A 168 9.20 6.33 26.04
C ASP A 168 8.37 5.58 27.09
N GLU A 169 7.65 6.32 27.95
CA GLU A 169 6.87 5.71 29.02
C GLU A 169 5.54 5.16 28.49
N ALA A 170 4.89 5.88 27.58
CA ALA A 170 3.69 5.40 26.91
C ALA A 170 3.97 4.12 26.09
N ILE A 171 5.10 4.03 25.41
CA ILE A 171 5.54 2.84 24.66
C ILE A 171 5.67 1.64 25.59
N LYS A 172 6.23 1.79 26.80
CA LYS A 172 6.30 0.69 27.78
C LYS A 172 4.90 0.19 28.15
N GLN A 173 3.96 1.10 28.40
CA GLN A 173 2.58 0.75 28.76
C GLN A 173 1.85 0.00 27.63
N LEU A 174 2.00 0.48 26.40
CA LEU A 174 1.45 -0.18 25.21
C LEU A 174 2.09 -1.56 24.96
N GLU A 175 3.39 -1.68 25.18
CA GLU A 175 4.11 -2.95 25.03
C GLU A 175 3.66 -3.99 26.06
N MET A 176 3.29 -3.57 27.29
CA MET A 176 2.65 -4.46 28.25
C MET A 176 1.34 -5.04 27.72
N ILE A 177 0.49 -4.23 27.08
CA ILE A 177 -0.76 -4.73 26.43
C ILE A 177 -0.44 -5.71 25.31
N ARG A 178 0.53 -5.37 24.44
CA ARG A 178 0.95 -6.22 23.32
C ARG A 178 1.38 -7.60 23.80
N ARG A 179 2.18 -7.65 24.87
CA ARG A 179 2.69 -8.89 25.49
C ARG A 179 1.63 -9.62 26.32
N ALA A 180 0.71 -8.89 26.93
CA ALA A 180 -0.39 -9.45 27.70
C ALA A 180 -1.42 -10.17 26.84
N LYS A 181 -1.37 -10.05 25.50
CA LYS A 181 -2.12 -10.92 24.59
C LYS A 181 -1.76 -12.39 24.89
N PRO A 182 -2.66 -13.17 25.50
CA PRO A 182 -2.53 -14.60 25.38
C PRO A 182 -2.83 -14.93 23.91
N ASP A 183 -2.34 -16.06 23.46
CA ASP A 183 -2.74 -16.76 22.24
C ASP A 183 -4.24 -17.16 22.29
N SER A 184 -5.11 -16.15 22.41
CA SER A 184 -6.40 -16.21 23.10
C SER A 184 -7.55 -16.56 22.15
N GLN A 185 -7.32 -16.52 20.85
CA GLN A 185 -8.21 -17.17 19.88
C GLN A 185 -8.07 -18.71 19.91
N ALA A 186 -6.90 -19.25 20.26
CA ALA A 186 -6.72 -20.70 20.37
C ALA A 186 -7.21 -21.26 21.72
N LYS A 187 -6.97 -20.56 22.83
CA LYS A 187 -7.31 -21.05 24.18
C LYS A 187 -8.77 -20.85 24.60
N TYR A 188 -9.40 -19.72 24.23
CA TYR A 188 -10.78 -19.43 24.60
C TYR A 188 -11.78 -20.36 23.90
N ASN A 189 -11.54 -20.64 22.61
CA ASN A 189 -12.33 -21.62 21.86
C ASN A 189 -12.17 -23.03 22.42
N LYS A 190 -10.98 -23.42 22.92
CA LYS A 190 -10.73 -24.74 23.51
C LYS A 190 -11.44 -24.96 24.85
N ALA A 191 -11.53 -23.92 25.68
CA ALA A 191 -12.24 -23.97 26.96
C ALA A 191 -13.76 -24.11 26.80
N LYS A 192 -14.35 -23.50 25.76
CA LYS A 192 -15.81 -23.54 25.47
C LYS A 192 -16.23 -24.61 24.45
N SER A 193 -15.28 -25.27 23.77
CA SER A 193 -15.60 -26.32 22.81
C SER A 193 -15.98 -27.62 23.51
N LYS A 194 -17.17 -28.15 23.21
CA LYS A 194 -17.56 -29.52 23.59
C LYS A 194 -16.80 -30.53 22.73
N CYS A 195 -16.16 -31.50 23.38
CA CYS A 195 -15.46 -32.57 22.70
C CYS A 195 -16.43 -33.43 21.86
N PHE A 196 -16.18 -33.55 20.56
CA PHE A 196 -17.00 -34.35 19.63
C PHE A 196 -16.99 -35.87 19.88
N ASN A 197 -16.17 -36.37 20.82
CA ASN A 197 -16.17 -37.79 21.21
C ASN A 197 -16.98 -38.04 22.50
N CYS A 198 -16.70 -37.27 23.57
CA CYS A 198 -17.28 -37.51 24.89
C CYS A 198 -18.33 -36.47 25.31
N GLY A 199 -18.44 -35.35 24.61
CA GLY A 199 -19.36 -34.25 24.90
C GLY A 199 -18.93 -33.32 26.05
N LYS A 200 -17.80 -33.59 26.72
CA LYS A 200 -17.26 -32.75 27.80
C LYS A 200 -16.48 -31.56 27.23
N GLU A 201 -16.52 -30.43 27.94
CA GLU A 201 -15.82 -29.20 27.57
C GLU A 201 -14.33 -29.24 27.98
N GLY A 202 -13.54 -28.30 27.47
CA GLY A 202 -12.13 -28.13 27.83
C GLY A 202 -11.10 -28.91 26.98
N HIS A 203 -11.53 -29.70 25.98
CA HIS A 203 -10.63 -30.40 25.05
C HIS A 203 -11.33 -30.78 23.73
N LEU A 204 -10.56 -31.08 22.67
CA LEU A 204 -11.06 -31.54 21.37
C LEU A 204 -10.95 -33.07 21.21
N LYS A 205 -11.58 -33.64 20.18
CA LYS A 205 -11.60 -35.09 19.91
C LYS A 205 -10.19 -35.70 19.81
N THR A 206 -9.22 -34.95 19.30
CA THR A 206 -7.82 -35.35 19.16
C THR A 206 -7.10 -35.52 20.50
N GLU A 207 -7.60 -34.90 21.57
CA GLU A 207 -7.02 -34.87 22.91
C GLU A 207 -7.88 -35.65 23.92
N CYS A 208 -8.90 -36.36 23.44
CA CYS A 208 -9.85 -37.07 24.28
C CYS A 208 -9.32 -38.45 24.69
N TRP A 209 -9.09 -38.65 25.99
CA TRP A 209 -8.70 -39.97 26.54
C TRP A 209 -9.86 -40.97 26.68
N SER A 210 -11.09 -40.60 26.27
CA SER A 210 -12.23 -41.52 26.28
C SER A 210 -12.18 -42.48 25.10
N LYS A 211 -12.50 -43.76 25.32
CA LYS A 211 -12.63 -44.77 24.25
C LYS A 211 -13.55 -44.24 23.14
N LYS A 212 -13.14 -44.34 21.86
CA LYS A 212 -13.89 -43.84 20.70
C LYS A 212 -15.29 -44.45 20.69
N LYS A 213 -16.34 -43.63 20.71
CA LYS A 213 -17.71 -44.10 20.45
C LYS A 213 -17.86 -44.34 18.94
N THR A 214 -17.91 -45.61 18.52
CA THR A 214 -18.33 -45.98 17.17
C THR A 214 -19.80 -45.60 16.98
N SER A 215 -20.07 -44.86 15.90
CA SER A 215 -21.37 -44.29 15.58
C SER A 215 -22.40 -45.37 15.22
N THR A 216 -23.27 -45.73 16.16
CA THR A 216 -24.48 -46.53 15.85
C THR A 216 -25.76 -45.97 16.46
N LYS A 217 -25.74 -44.77 17.08
CA LYS A 217 -26.95 -44.15 17.67
C LYS A 217 -27.08 -42.65 17.36
N GLN A 218 -27.09 -42.29 16.08
CA GLN A 218 -27.48 -40.93 15.63
C GLN A 218 -28.69 -40.91 14.67
N LYS A 219 -29.51 -41.97 14.65
CA LYS A 219 -30.76 -42.02 13.86
C LYS A 219 -32.07 -42.03 14.67
N ALA A 220 -32.05 -41.74 15.97
CA ALA A 220 -33.26 -41.81 16.80
C ALA A 220 -33.92 -40.46 17.15
N ASN A 221 -33.31 -39.30 16.83
CA ASN A 221 -33.84 -37.99 17.26
C ASN A 221 -34.22 -37.05 16.10
N GLN A 222 -34.55 -37.59 14.91
CA GLN A 222 -35.03 -36.81 13.75
C GLN A 222 -36.34 -37.36 13.16
N ALA A 223 -37.19 -37.98 13.99
CA ALA A 223 -38.50 -38.47 13.56
C ALA A 223 -39.57 -38.16 14.60
N THR A 224 -39.76 -36.87 14.91
CA THR A 224 -41.03 -36.34 15.44
C THR A 224 -40.98 -34.83 15.31
N GLU A 225 -41.25 -34.32 14.11
CA GLU A 225 -41.81 -32.98 13.92
C GLU A 225 -42.44 -32.91 12.52
N GLU A 226 -43.65 -32.34 12.48
CA GLU A 226 -44.58 -32.13 11.35
C GLU A 226 -45.51 -33.32 11.01
N LYS A 227 -46.86 -33.24 10.93
CA LYS A 227 -47.99 -32.26 11.12
C LYS A 227 -49.24 -33.01 10.54
N PRO A 228 -50.43 -32.42 10.29
CA PRO A 228 -51.57 -32.04 11.15
C PRO A 228 -52.93 -32.71 10.74
N SER A 229 -54.03 -32.57 11.51
CA SER A 229 -55.47 -32.63 11.09
C SER A 229 -56.39 -32.61 12.34
N ARG A 230 -57.22 -31.59 12.65
CA ARG A 230 -58.65 -31.35 12.25
C ARG A 230 -59.53 -32.62 12.35
N ASP A 231 -60.74 -32.69 12.93
CA ASP A 231 -61.71 -31.73 13.49
C ASP A 231 -62.87 -32.53 14.18
N LYS A 232 -63.59 -31.91 15.15
CA LYS A 232 -64.98 -32.20 15.68
C LYS A 232 -65.25 -33.55 16.42
N THR A 233 -66.09 -33.67 17.46
CA THR A 233 -67.43 -33.09 17.72
C THR A 233 -67.86 -33.32 19.20
N ASP A 234 -68.64 -32.37 19.74
CA ASP A 234 -69.66 -32.40 20.81
C ASP A 234 -69.75 -33.53 21.87
N SER A 235 -69.75 -33.13 23.14
CA SER A 235 -70.87 -33.28 24.10
C SER A 235 -70.64 -32.42 25.34
#